data_AF-A0A441Z1K1-F1
#
_entry.id   AF-A0A441Z1K1-F1
#
_cell.length_a   1.000
_cell.length_b   1.000
_cell.length_c   1.000
_cell.angle_alpha   90.00
_cell.angle_beta   90.00
_cell.angle_gamma   90.00
#
_symmetry.space_group_name_H-M   'P 1'
#
loop_
_entity.id
_entity.type
_entity.pdbx_description
1 polymer ?
#
loop_
_entity_poly.entity_id
_entity_poly.type
_entity_poly.pdbx_seq_one_letter_code
_entity_poly.pdbx_strand_id
1 'polypeptide(L)' 'AEKKQSVDVVDLTEADLMEGDVTVAVEATTVNYKDGLAVTGKAPVVRRWPLVPGIDFAGTVTDSSHADWRKG' A
#
# COMPACT_ATOMS: atom_id res chain seq x y z
N ALA A 1 17.90 21.65 0.19
CA ALA A 1 18.32 20.30 -0.23
C ALA A 1 17.24 19.74 -1.14
N GLU A 2 17.56 19.34 -2.37
CA GLU A 2 16.63 18.56 -3.19
C GLU A 2 16.27 17.29 -2.41
N LYS A 3 14.99 17.09 -2.11
CA LYS A 3 14.52 15.82 -1.54
C LYS A 3 14.60 14.79 -2.65
N LYS A 4 15.67 14.00 -2.67
CA LYS A 4 15.79 12.88 -3.61
C LYS A 4 14.94 11.73 -3.09
N GLN A 5 13.72 11.63 -3.60
CA GLN A 5 12.88 10.47 -3.35
C GLN A 5 13.45 9.26 -4.10
N SER A 6 13.52 8.12 -3.42
CA SER A 6 13.84 6.82 -4.01
C SER A 6 12.64 5.90 -3.87
N VAL A 7 12.51 4.97 -4.83
CA VAL A 7 11.46 3.95 -4.85
C VAL A 7 12.13 2.67 -5.32
N ASP A 8 11.99 1.62 -4.53
CA ASP A 8 12.61 0.33 -4.76
C ASP A 8 11.59 -0.77 -4.50
N VAL A 9 11.70 -1.89 -5.22
CA VAL A 9 10.99 -3.11 -4.86
C VAL A 9 11.76 -3.77 -3.73
N VAL A 10 11.07 -4.07 -2.64
CA VAL A 10 11.66 -4.65 -1.43
C VAL A 10 10.80 -5.81 -0.94
N ASP A 11 11.43 -6.80 -0.33
CA ASP A 11 10.74 -7.88 0.36
C ASP A 11 10.25 -7.39 1.72
N LEU A 12 8.98 -7.66 2.02
CA LEU A 12 8.35 -7.36 3.31
C LEU A 12 7.74 -8.65 3.88
N THR A 13 7.58 -8.66 5.19
CA THR A 13 6.86 -9.70 5.93
C THR A 13 5.53 -9.16 6.45
N GLU A 14 4.64 -10.05 6.90
CA GLU A 14 3.38 -9.61 7.53
C GLU A 14 3.62 -8.73 8.77
N ALA A 15 4.77 -8.89 9.45
CA ALA A 15 5.15 -8.07 10.60
C ALA A 15 5.53 -6.62 10.23
N ASP A 16 5.80 -6.35 8.95
CA ASP A 16 6.07 -5.00 8.44
C ASP A 16 4.79 -4.24 8.06
N LEU A 17 3.65 -4.94 8.01
CA LEU A 17 2.36 -4.34 7.70
C LEU A 17 1.82 -3.51 8.87
N MET A 18 0.98 -2.53 8.55
CA MET A 18 0.24 -1.78 9.55
C MET A 18 -0.85 -2.66 10.17
N GLU A 19 -1.21 -2.38 11.43
CA GLU A 19 -2.37 -3.00 12.05
C GLU A 19 -3.65 -2.73 11.24
N GLY A 20 -4.50 -3.74 11.12
CA GLY A 20 -5.79 -3.67 10.44
C GLY A 20 -6.63 -4.92 10.69
N ASP A 21 -7.94 -4.79 10.50
CA ASP A 21 -8.90 -5.85 10.82
C ASP A 21 -9.05 -6.92 9.72
N VAL A 22 -8.57 -6.64 8.50
CA VAL A 22 -8.70 -7.51 7.33
C VAL A 22 -7.37 -7.56 6.59
N THR A 23 -6.86 -8.78 6.39
CA THR A 23 -5.67 -9.03 5.58
C THR A 23 -6.09 -9.59 4.22
N VAL A 24 -5.51 -9.05 3.15
CA VAL A 24 -5.88 -9.38 1.77
C VAL A 24 -4.65 -9.80 0.99
N ALA A 25 -4.72 -10.95 0.33
CA ALA A 25 -3.76 -11.34 -0.70
C ALA A 25 -4.10 -10.57 -1.99
N VAL A 26 -3.35 -9.50 -2.26
CA VAL A 26 -3.56 -8.63 -3.42
C VAL A 26 -3.20 -9.37 -4.72
N GLU A 27 -4.12 -9.37 -5.69
CA GLU A 27 -3.96 -10.00 -7.01
C GLU A 27 -3.79 -8.97 -8.12
N ALA A 28 -4.42 -7.81 -7.96
CA ALA A 28 -4.37 -6.73 -8.93
C ALA A 28 -4.39 -5.36 -8.26
N THR A 29 -3.81 -4.38 -8.93
CA THR A 29 -3.84 -2.96 -8.58
C THR A 29 -3.85 -2.14 -9.88
N THR A 30 -3.86 -0.82 -9.78
CA THR A 30 -3.81 0.09 -10.92
C THR A 30 -2.74 1.17 -10.71
N VAL A 31 -2.50 1.99 -11.74
CA VAL A 31 -1.66 3.17 -11.62
C VAL A 31 -2.51 4.39 -11.95
N ASN A 32 -2.80 5.20 -10.93
CA ASN A 32 -3.48 6.47 -11.09
C ASN A 32 -2.48 7.63 -11.10
N TYR A 33 -2.97 8.81 -11.47
CA TYR A 33 -2.17 10.04 -11.42
C TYR A 33 -1.62 10.33 -10.02
N LYS A 34 -2.40 10.01 -8.98
CA LYS A 34 -2.01 10.24 -7.57
C LYS A 34 -0.87 9.32 -7.15
N ASP A 35 -0.80 8.10 -7.66
CA ASP A 35 0.34 7.19 -7.42
C ASP A 35 1.59 7.73 -8.07
N GLY A 36 1.48 8.26 -9.30
CA GLY A 36 2.59 8.96 -9.97
C GLY A 36 3.12 10.14 -9.15
N LEU A 37 2.22 10.96 -8.57
CA LEU A 37 2.62 12.04 -7.66
C LEU A 37 3.31 11.52 -6.39
N ALA A 38 2.79 10.43 -5.81
CA ALA A 38 3.34 9.82 -4.61
C ALA A 38 4.72 9.20 -4.86
N VAL A 39 4.93 8.50 -5.97
CA VAL A 39 6.18 7.82 -6.37
C VAL A 39 7.26 8.81 -6.83
N THR A 40 6.88 9.92 -7.47
CA THR A 40 7.84 10.92 -7.98
C THR A 40 8.14 12.06 -7.01
N GLY A 41 7.38 12.19 -5.92
CA GLY A 41 7.54 13.26 -4.94
C GLY A 41 7.17 14.65 -5.45
N LYS A 42 6.47 14.76 -6.58
CA LYS A 42 6.14 16.03 -7.24
C LYS A 42 5.02 16.82 -6.54
N ALA A 43 4.33 16.23 -5.58
CA ALA A 43 3.31 16.87 -4.76
C ALA A 43 3.29 16.27 -3.34
N PRO A 44 2.80 16.99 -2.31
CA PRO A 44 2.79 16.53 -0.92
C PRO A 44 1.67 15.51 -0.65
N VAL A 45 1.63 14.42 -1.43
CA VAL A 45 0.68 13.30 -1.26
C VAL A 45 1.07 12.44 -0.06
N VAL A 46 2.36 12.15 0.09
CA VAL A 46 2.88 11.30 1.17
C VAL A 46 3.19 12.15 2.41
N ARG A 47 2.62 11.75 3.55
CA ARG A 47 2.79 12.45 4.83
C ARG A 47 3.59 11.66 5.86
N ARG A 48 3.74 10.35 5.68
CA ARG A 48 4.50 9.43 6.54
C ARG A 48 5.36 8.51 5.66
N TRP A 49 6.62 8.29 6.08
CA TRP A 49 7.58 7.42 5.41
C TRP A 49 8.08 6.33 6.38
N PRO A 50 8.48 5.14 5.90
CA PRO A 50 8.32 4.64 4.53
C PRO A 50 6.84 4.43 4.17
N LEU A 51 6.53 4.40 2.86
CA LEU A 51 5.16 4.18 2.34
C LEU A 51 5.21 3.13 1.23
N VAL A 52 4.32 2.14 1.30
CA VAL A 52 3.96 1.29 0.15
C VAL A 52 2.93 2.05 -0.69
N PRO A 53 3.24 2.52 -1.92
CA PRO A 53 2.32 3.28 -2.75
C PRO A 53 1.26 2.36 -3.41
N GLY A 54 0.18 2.97 -3.91
CA GLY A 54 -0.95 2.28 -4.53
C GLY A 54 -2.24 2.58 -3.77
N ILE A 55 -3.18 3.26 -4.42
CA ILE A 55 -4.45 3.67 -3.78
C ILE A 55 -5.57 2.66 -3.97
N ASP A 56 -5.39 1.74 -4.92
CA ASP A 56 -6.36 0.71 -5.28
C ASP A 56 -5.74 -0.68 -5.12
N PHE A 57 -6.56 -1.67 -4.77
CA PHE A 57 -6.22 -3.09 -4.91
C PHE A 57 -7.49 -3.92 -5.09
N ALA A 58 -7.31 -5.13 -5.61
CA ALA A 58 -8.30 -6.20 -5.59
C ALA A 58 -7.60 -7.52 -5.26
N GLY A 59 -8.27 -8.40 -4.51
CA GLY A 59 -7.70 -9.66 -4.07
C GLY A 59 -8.64 -10.43 -3.14
N THR A 60 -8.11 -11.48 -2.50
CA THR A 60 -8.88 -12.38 -1.63
C THR A 60 -8.54 -12.15 -0.16
N VAL A 61 -9.55 -12.18 0.71
CA VAL A 61 -9.34 -12.08 2.17
C VAL A 61 -8.64 -13.35 2.66
N THR A 62 -7.51 -13.18 3.34
CA THR A 62 -6.75 -14.31 3.93
C THR A 62 -7.02 -14.47 5.42
N ASP A 63 -7.28 -13.38 6.13
CA ASP A 63 -7.65 -13.32 7.55
C ASP A 63 -8.53 -12.10 7.85
N SER A 64 -9.44 -12.20 8.81
CA SER A 64 -10.35 -11.11 9.21
C SER A 64 -10.86 -11.26 10.63
N SER A 65 -10.75 -10.19 11.42
CA SER A 65 -11.45 -10.01 12.70
C SER A 65 -12.75 -9.20 12.53
N HIS A 66 -12.98 -8.62 11.35
CA HIS A 66 -14.15 -7.78 11.06
C HIS A 66 -15.38 -8.62 10.70
N ALA A 67 -16.54 -8.32 11.30
CA ALA A 67 -17.75 -9.14 11.17
C ALA A 67 -18.29 -9.27 9.73
N ASP A 68 -18.11 -8.23 8.91
CA ASP A 68 -18.61 -8.17 7.53
C ASP A 68 -17.71 -8.90 6.51
N TRP A 69 -16.49 -9.27 6.89
CA TRP A 69 -15.51 -9.89 5.98
C TRP A 69 -15.08 -11.26 6.48
N ARG A 70 -15.00 -12.22 5.56
CA ARG A 70 -14.59 -13.61 5.85
C ARG A 70 -13.49 -14.00 4.88
N LYS A 71 -12.64 -14.92 5.32
CA LYS A 71 -11.64 -15.57 4.46
C LYS A 71 -12.31 -16.25 3.26
N GLY A 72 -11.66 -16.15 2.10
CA GLY A 72 -12.17 -16.62 0.81
C GLY A 72 -12.80 -15.50 -0.01
#